data_AF-A0A0F9CVI6-F1
#
_entry.id   AF-A0A0F9CVI6-F1
#
_cell.length_a   1.000
_cell.length_b   1.000
_cell.length_c   1.000
_cell.angle_alpha   90.00
_cell.angle_beta   90.00
_cell.angle_gamma   90.00
#
_symmetry.space_group_name_H-M   'P 1'
#
loop_
_entity.id
_entity.type
_entity.pdbx_description
1 polymer ?
#
loop_
_entity_poly.entity_id
_entity_poly.type
_entity_poly.pdbx_seq_one_letter_code
_entity_poly.pdbx_strand_id
1 'polypeptide(L)'
;MSDFVQLHLHSSYSILDGVANPEEYAALAKKVGMSSLALTDHGTMSGILRFSNACKKEGINGIIGCEFYINNRIGEFIPKGEKNPNAHVVILSKNKRGYKNMLKINYHSFVEGFYYRARISRKFLFEHSEGTICLTACMGGEIPQLIGKGERKAAENLLLEYKEVFGDDLYGELEFNEIEAQQKVTWGMYELCKKNKVKFVLTGDCHYLN
;
A
#
# COMPACT_ATOMS: atom_id res chain seq x y z
N MET A 1 12.75 -5.69 -22.64
CA MET A 1 11.58 -5.56 -21.75
C MET A 1 12.13 -5.46 -20.35
N SER A 2 11.63 -4.54 -19.55
CA SER A 2 12.01 -4.42 -18.13
C SER A 2 11.31 -5.53 -17.35
N ASP A 3 12.06 -6.34 -16.61
CA ASP A 3 11.49 -7.36 -15.71
C ASP A 3 10.90 -6.75 -14.42
N PHE A 4 11.08 -5.45 -14.21
CA PHE A 4 10.54 -4.73 -13.06
C PHE A 4 9.15 -4.16 -13.34
N VAL A 5 8.27 -4.25 -12.33
CA VAL A 5 6.92 -3.69 -12.31
C VAL A 5 6.75 -2.89 -11.03
N GLN A 6 6.44 -1.61 -11.14
CA GLN A 6 6.19 -0.77 -9.97
C GLN A 6 4.81 -1.07 -9.38
N LEU A 7 4.77 -1.47 -8.11
CA LEU A 7 3.53 -1.84 -7.41
C LEU A 7 3.03 -0.80 -6.40
N HIS A 8 3.85 0.20 -6.07
CA HIS A 8 3.52 1.27 -5.12
C HIS A 8 3.76 2.63 -5.80
N LEU A 9 2.69 3.26 -6.28
CA LEU A 9 2.74 4.46 -7.12
C LEU A 9 1.59 5.40 -6.78
N HIS A 10 1.93 6.67 -6.62
CA HIS A 10 1.01 7.77 -6.31
C HIS A 10 0.87 8.71 -7.51
N SER A 11 -0.38 8.95 -7.89
CA SER A 11 -0.76 9.90 -8.92
C SER A 11 -1.31 11.19 -8.33
N SER A 12 -1.68 12.12 -9.20
CA SER A 12 -2.38 13.36 -8.84
C SER A 12 -3.68 13.16 -8.06
N TYR A 13 -4.21 11.94 -7.99
CA TYR A 13 -5.35 11.58 -7.14
C TYR A 13 -4.97 11.37 -5.66
N SER A 14 -3.68 11.19 -5.36
CA SER A 14 -3.13 11.38 -4.01
C SER A 14 -2.99 12.86 -3.72
N ILE A 15 -4.11 13.52 -3.42
CA ILE A 15 -4.21 14.98 -3.28
C ILE A 15 -3.20 15.52 -2.26
N LEU A 16 -2.46 16.56 -2.67
CA LEU A 16 -1.36 17.23 -1.95
C LEU A 16 -0.06 16.42 -1.84
N ASP A 17 0.06 15.30 -2.56
CA ASP A 17 1.26 14.46 -2.52
C ASP A 17 1.74 14.03 -3.91
N GLY A 18 0.93 13.25 -4.63
CA GLY A 18 1.28 12.77 -5.96
C GLY A 18 1.14 13.87 -7.01
N VAL A 19 2.09 13.91 -7.95
CA VAL A 19 2.22 15.02 -8.91
C VAL A 19 1.71 14.66 -10.30
N ALA A 20 2.06 13.47 -10.78
CA ALA A 20 1.80 13.07 -12.17
C ALA A 20 0.44 12.39 -12.35
N ASN A 21 -0.15 12.57 -13.52
CA ASN A 21 -1.44 11.93 -13.84
C ASN A 21 -1.26 10.46 -14.22
N PRO A 22 -2.29 9.62 -14.03
CA PRO A 22 -2.26 8.21 -14.42
C PRO A 22 -1.86 7.97 -15.90
N GLU A 23 -2.27 8.86 -16.81
CA GLU A 23 -1.92 8.80 -18.22
C GLU A 23 -0.42 8.95 -18.49
N GLU A 24 0.24 9.86 -17.76
CA GLU A 24 1.66 10.12 -17.92
C GLU A 24 2.49 8.93 -17.43
N TYR A 25 2.07 8.31 -16.33
CA TYR A 25 2.69 7.10 -15.83
C TYR A 25 2.50 5.91 -16.78
N ALA A 26 1.30 5.72 -17.34
CA ALA A 26 1.07 4.65 -18.31
C ALA A 26 1.97 4.82 -19.56
N ALA A 27 2.08 6.05 -20.08
CA ALA A 27 2.95 6.36 -21.20
C ALA A 27 4.43 6.13 -20.86
N LEU A 28 4.88 6.52 -19.66
CA LEU A 28 6.25 6.29 -19.21
C LEU A 28 6.54 4.79 -19.06
N ALA A 29 5.65 4.04 -18.40
CA ALA A 29 5.78 2.60 -18.23
C ALA A 29 5.93 1.89 -19.59
N LYS A 30 5.13 2.28 -20.59
CA LYS A 30 5.27 1.79 -21.95
C LYS A 30 6.62 2.16 -22.57
N LYS A 31 7.04 3.43 -22.45
CA LYS A 31 8.31 3.95 -22.98
C LYS A 31 9.52 3.21 -22.42
N VAL A 32 9.53 2.89 -21.12
CA VAL A 32 10.62 2.15 -20.46
C VAL A 32 10.47 0.63 -20.57
N GLY A 33 9.44 0.15 -21.26
CA GLY A 33 9.25 -1.26 -21.58
C GLY A 33 8.74 -2.12 -20.43
N MET A 34 8.01 -1.55 -19.48
CA MET A 34 7.25 -2.29 -18.46
C MET A 34 5.98 -2.87 -19.09
N SER A 35 5.67 -4.14 -18.78
CA SER A 35 4.43 -4.80 -19.22
C SER A 35 3.25 -4.55 -18.29
N SER A 36 3.50 -4.06 -17.08
CA SER A 36 2.49 -3.82 -16.06
C SER A 36 2.89 -2.65 -15.17
N LEU A 37 1.89 -2.07 -14.52
CA LEU A 37 2.06 -0.98 -13.55
C LEU A 37 0.90 -1.04 -12.56
N ALA A 38 1.13 -0.74 -11.28
CA ALA A 38 0.05 -0.53 -10.31
C ALA A 38 -0.20 0.95 -10.03
N LEU A 39 -1.42 1.27 -9.59
CA LEU A 39 -1.74 2.57 -9.00
C LEU A 39 -2.26 2.34 -7.58
N THR A 40 -1.67 3.01 -6.59
CA THR A 40 -1.95 2.82 -5.15
C THR A 40 -2.08 4.17 -4.45
N ASP A 41 -2.98 5.02 -4.93
CA ASP A 41 -3.17 6.36 -4.36
C ASP A 41 -3.53 6.33 -2.86
N HIS A 42 -3.20 7.42 -2.16
CA HIS A 42 -3.41 7.60 -0.73
C HIS A 42 -4.90 7.61 -0.34
N GLY A 43 -5.36 6.53 0.26
CA GLY A 43 -6.69 6.40 0.86
C GLY A 43 -7.84 6.59 -0.13
N THR A 44 -7.60 6.50 -1.43
CA THR A 44 -8.60 6.73 -2.47
C THR A 44 -8.41 5.86 -3.70
N MET A 45 -9.53 5.37 -4.21
CA MET A 45 -9.63 4.61 -5.46
C MET A 45 -10.08 5.48 -6.65
N SER A 46 -10.12 6.81 -6.50
CA SER A 46 -10.71 7.74 -7.48
C SER A 46 -9.98 7.78 -8.83
N GLY A 47 -8.66 7.56 -8.87
CA GLY A 47 -7.86 7.57 -10.10
C GLY A 47 -7.98 6.31 -10.97
N ILE A 48 -8.55 5.22 -10.44
CA ILE A 48 -8.44 3.89 -11.06
C ILE A 48 -9.09 3.80 -12.44
N LEU A 49 -10.22 4.47 -12.68
CA LEU A 49 -10.87 4.39 -13.99
C LEU A 49 -10.01 5.02 -15.08
N ARG A 50 -9.41 6.19 -14.80
CA ARG A 50 -8.49 6.86 -15.73
C ARG A 50 -7.24 6.04 -15.94
N PHE A 51 -6.66 5.53 -14.86
CA PHE A 51 -5.50 4.65 -14.91
C PHE A 51 -5.73 3.39 -15.75
N SER A 52 -6.83 2.69 -15.52
CA SER A 52 -7.16 1.47 -16.26
C SER A 52 -7.36 1.75 -17.75
N ASN A 53 -8.00 2.86 -18.09
CA ASN A 53 -8.17 3.28 -19.48
C ASN A 53 -6.84 3.66 -20.14
N ALA A 54 -5.96 4.37 -19.41
CA ALA A 54 -4.63 4.73 -19.88
C ALA A 54 -3.76 3.50 -20.13
N CYS A 55 -3.68 2.57 -19.17
CA CYS A 55 -2.94 1.32 -19.34
C CYS A 55 -3.43 0.52 -20.54
N LYS A 56 -4.75 0.42 -20.70
CA LYS A 56 -5.37 -0.25 -21.86
C LYS A 56 -4.99 0.41 -23.19
N LYS A 57 -4.98 1.74 -23.25
CA LYS A 57 -4.59 2.51 -24.44
C LYS A 57 -3.12 2.26 -24.81
N GLU A 58 -2.23 2.20 -23.83
CA GLU A 58 -0.80 1.96 -24.03
C GLU A 58 -0.44 0.46 -24.22
N GLY A 59 -1.44 -0.43 -24.05
CA GLY A 59 -1.28 -1.87 -24.19
C GLY A 59 -0.45 -2.50 -23.08
N ILE A 60 -0.56 -1.98 -21.85
CA ILE A 60 0.06 -2.54 -20.63
C ILE A 60 -1.02 -2.97 -19.63
N ASN A 61 -0.67 -3.90 -18.74
CA ASN A 61 -1.58 -4.38 -17.71
C ASN A 61 -1.60 -3.45 -16.49
N GLY A 62 -2.75 -2.80 -16.24
CA GLY A 62 -2.95 -1.94 -15.07
C GLY A 62 -3.42 -2.74 -13.85
N ILE A 63 -2.61 -2.76 -12.79
CA ILE A 63 -2.91 -3.40 -11.51
C ILE A 63 -3.63 -2.40 -10.62
N ILE A 64 -4.84 -2.76 -10.18
CA ILE A 64 -5.67 -1.90 -9.35
C ILE A 64 -5.22 -2.03 -7.88
N GLY A 65 -4.81 -0.93 -7.28
CA GLY A 65 -4.34 -0.85 -5.91
C GLY A 65 -4.92 0.35 -5.15
N CYS A 66 -4.59 0.43 -3.87
CA CYS A 66 -4.83 1.59 -3.00
C CYS A 66 -3.90 1.47 -1.79
N GLU A 67 -3.28 2.58 -1.37
CA GLU A 67 -2.59 2.64 -0.08
C GLU A 67 -3.56 3.18 0.98
N PHE A 68 -4.14 2.29 1.76
CA PHE A 68 -5.12 2.66 2.78
C PHE A 68 -4.46 3.12 4.08
N TYR A 69 -5.16 3.98 4.81
CA TYR A 69 -4.78 4.37 6.16
C TYR A 69 -5.42 3.44 7.19
N ILE A 70 -4.61 2.73 7.98
CA ILE A 70 -5.03 1.98 9.16
C ILE A 70 -5.04 2.86 10.40
N ASN A 71 -6.14 2.78 11.14
CA ASN A 71 -6.27 3.35 12.46
C ASN A 71 -7.23 2.50 13.30
N ASN A 72 -6.75 1.95 14.42
CA ASN A 72 -7.55 1.07 15.26
C ASN A 72 -8.39 1.79 16.31
N ARG A 73 -8.31 3.13 16.38
CA ARG A 73 -9.03 4.00 17.33
C ARG A 73 -10.23 4.70 16.68
N ILE A 74 -10.86 4.08 15.68
CA ILE A 74 -12.03 4.68 14.99
C ILE A 74 -13.19 4.80 15.99
N GLY A 75 -13.76 6.00 16.09
CA GLY A 75 -14.84 6.32 17.03
C GLY A 75 -14.37 6.66 18.45
N GLU A 76 -13.07 6.54 18.76
CA GLU A 76 -12.53 6.94 20.05
C GLU A 76 -12.23 8.44 20.11
N PHE A 77 -12.40 9.04 21.30
CA PHE A 77 -11.91 10.38 21.56
C PHE A 77 -10.38 10.39 21.64
N ILE A 78 -9.73 11.24 20.85
CA ILE A 78 -8.27 11.43 20.87
C ILE A 78 -7.99 12.80 21.51
N PRO A 79 -7.33 12.84 22.68
CA PRO A 79 -6.96 14.09 23.33
C PRO A 79 -6.14 15.00 22.43
N LYS A 80 -6.33 16.31 22.56
CA LYS A 80 -5.55 17.32 21.84
C LYS A 80 -4.07 17.18 22.20
N GLY A 81 -3.22 16.92 21.21
CA GLY A 81 -1.77 16.75 21.39
C GLY A 81 -1.31 15.29 21.38
N GLU A 82 -2.23 14.30 21.44
CA GLU A 82 -1.88 12.92 21.14
C GLU A 82 -1.67 12.74 19.63
N LYS A 83 -0.62 11.99 19.25
CA LYS A 83 -0.48 11.53 17.89
C LYS A 83 -1.68 10.64 17.55
N ASN A 84 -2.31 10.91 16.43
CA ASN A 84 -3.30 10.04 15.83
C ASN A 84 -2.60 9.19 14.76
N PRO A 85 -2.07 8.00 15.11
CA PRO A 85 -1.22 7.27 14.19
C PRO A 85 -2.08 6.67 13.08
N ASN A 86 -2.00 7.28 11.90
CA ASN A 86 -2.41 6.62 10.68
C ASN A 86 -1.20 5.84 10.19
N ALA A 87 -1.34 4.54 10.11
CA ALA A 87 -0.36 3.70 9.46
C ALA A 87 -0.81 3.40 8.02
N HIS A 88 0.13 3.11 7.15
CA HIS A 88 -0.17 2.78 5.76
C HIS A 88 -0.28 1.26 5.55
N VAL A 89 -1.05 0.85 4.54
CA VAL A 89 -1.08 -0.53 4.03
C VAL A 89 -1.43 -0.51 2.56
N VAL A 90 -0.64 -1.18 1.72
CA VAL A 90 -0.91 -1.28 0.29
C VAL A 90 -1.74 -2.53 0.02
N ILE A 91 -2.88 -2.35 -0.62
CA ILE A 91 -3.76 -3.45 -1.02
C ILE A 91 -3.90 -3.44 -2.54
N LEU A 92 -3.62 -4.59 -3.16
CA LEU A 92 -3.78 -4.81 -4.60
C LEU A 92 -4.92 -5.80 -4.88
N SER A 93 -5.67 -5.55 -5.94
CA SER A 93 -6.74 -6.44 -6.37
C SER A 93 -6.18 -7.61 -7.18
N LYS A 94 -6.16 -8.82 -6.60
CA LYS A 94 -5.75 -10.05 -7.30
C LYS A 94 -6.78 -10.51 -8.32
N ASN A 95 -8.06 -10.26 -8.05
CA ASN A 95 -9.17 -10.70 -8.89
C ASN A 95 -10.44 -9.85 -8.66
N LYS A 96 -11.54 -10.21 -9.33
CA LYS A 96 -12.83 -9.49 -9.24
C LYS A 96 -13.41 -9.44 -7.81
N ARG A 97 -13.16 -10.46 -6.99
CA ARG A 97 -13.59 -10.48 -5.58
C ARG A 97 -12.77 -9.47 -4.76
N GLY A 98 -11.45 -9.45 -4.95
CA GLY A 98 -10.56 -8.44 -4.38
C GLY A 98 -10.96 -7.02 -4.72
N TYR A 99 -11.21 -6.75 -6.00
CA TYR A 99 -11.68 -5.43 -6.45
C TYR A 99 -12.96 -5.00 -5.72
N LYS A 100 -13.97 -5.89 -5.61
CA LYS A 100 -15.21 -5.60 -4.88
C LYS A 100 -14.96 -5.34 -3.39
N ASN A 101 -14.05 -6.07 -2.76
CA ASN A 101 -13.69 -5.86 -1.38
C ASN A 101 -12.96 -4.53 -1.18
N MET A 102 -12.03 -4.17 -2.06
CA MET A 102 -11.37 -2.87 -2.05
C MET A 102 -12.37 -1.71 -2.19
N LEU A 103 -13.39 -1.83 -3.04
CA LEU A 103 -14.46 -0.83 -3.15
C LEU A 103 -15.22 -0.66 -1.83
N LYS A 104 -15.50 -1.76 -1.11
CA LYS A 104 -16.13 -1.70 0.22
C LYS A 104 -15.22 -1.03 1.25
N ILE A 105 -13.93 -1.38 1.24
CA ILE A 105 -12.92 -0.80 2.13
C ILE A 105 -12.82 0.71 1.89
N ASN A 106 -12.69 1.13 0.63
CA ASN A 106 -12.67 2.53 0.24
C ASN A 106 -13.97 3.26 0.64
N TYR A 107 -15.13 2.66 0.41
CA TYR A 107 -16.39 3.28 0.85
C TYR A 107 -16.44 3.45 2.38
N HIS A 108 -16.13 2.40 3.14
CA HIS A 108 -16.12 2.43 4.60
C HIS A 108 -15.14 3.47 5.15
N SER A 109 -13.98 3.66 4.50
CA SER A 109 -12.98 4.62 4.93
C SER A 109 -13.45 6.07 4.85
N PHE A 110 -14.32 6.39 3.89
CA PHE A 110 -14.92 7.72 3.74
C PHE A 110 -16.18 7.91 4.57
N VAL A 111 -16.98 6.87 4.80
CA VAL A 111 -18.27 7.01 5.47
C VAL A 111 -18.17 6.84 6.98
N GLU A 112 -17.43 5.85 7.44
CA GLU A 112 -17.36 5.48 8.87
C GLU A 112 -16.04 5.91 9.51
N GLY A 113 -14.93 5.79 8.77
CA GLY A 113 -13.59 6.02 9.32
C GLY A 113 -13.02 7.42 9.09
N PHE A 114 -13.73 8.29 8.36
CA PHE A 114 -13.20 9.58 7.95
C PHE A 114 -12.98 10.50 9.14
N TYR A 115 -11.81 11.11 9.17
CA TYR A 115 -11.49 12.19 10.11
C TYR A 115 -10.70 13.27 9.36
N TYR A 116 -9.37 13.29 9.45
CA TYR A 116 -8.52 14.07 8.54
C TYR A 116 -8.12 13.29 7.28
N ARG A 117 -8.12 11.96 7.37
CA ARG A 117 -7.87 11.02 6.28
C ARG A 117 -9.00 9.99 6.27
N ALA A 118 -9.24 9.37 5.11
CA ALA A 118 -10.15 8.23 4.98
C ALA A 118 -9.44 6.98 5.52
N ARG A 119 -9.87 6.47 6.68
CA ARG A 119 -9.15 5.42 7.43
C ARG A 119 -10.03 4.21 7.64
N ILE A 120 -9.43 3.06 7.90
CA ILE A 120 -10.13 1.83 8.29
C ILE A 120 -9.43 1.23 9.51
N SER A 121 -10.15 0.37 10.25
CA SER A 121 -9.50 -0.47 11.26
C SER A 121 -8.86 -1.68 10.61
N ARG A 122 -7.84 -2.24 11.25
CA ARG A 122 -7.21 -3.49 10.80
C ARG A 122 -8.21 -4.64 10.76
N LYS A 123 -9.10 -4.70 11.75
CA LYS A 123 -10.20 -5.67 11.81
C LYS A 123 -11.06 -5.60 10.55
N PHE A 124 -11.49 -4.39 10.15
CA PHE A 124 -12.31 -4.22 8.96
C PHE A 124 -11.58 -4.64 7.68
N LEU A 125 -10.29 -4.31 7.57
CA LEU A 125 -9.44 -4.78 6.47
C LEU A 125 -9.42 -6.31 6.41
N PHE A 126 -9.19 -6.98 7.53
CA PHE A 126 -9.05 -8.44 7.59
C PHE A 126 -10.35 -9.16 7.21
N GLU A 127 -11.50 -8.66 7.67
CA GLU A 127 -12.82 -9.16 7.28
C GLU A 127 -13.10 -9.06 5.77
N HIS A 128 -12.35 -8.22 5.05
CA HIS A 128 -12.49 -7.95 3.62
C HIS A 128 -11.22 -8.29 2.81
N SER A 129 -10.36 -9.16 3.33
CA SER A 129 -9.08 -9.55 2.71
C SER A 129 -9.19 -10.50 1.51
N GLU A 130 -10.34 -11.19 1.35
CA GLU A 130 -10.49 -12.22 0.32
C GLU A 130 -10.24 -11.66 -1.10
N GLY A 131 -9.33 -12.30 -1.83
CA GLY A 131 -9.01 -11.95 -3.22
C GLY A 131 -8.14 -10.69 -3.36
N THR A 132 -7.56 -10.18 -2.29
CA THR A 132 -6.56 -9.10 -2.33
C THR A 132 -5.15 -9.61 -2.05
N ILE A 133 -4.16 -8.80 -2.44
CA ILE A 133 -2.75 -8.96 -2.06
C ILE A 133 -2.41 -7.80 -1.13
N CYS A 134 -1.66 -8.07 -0.06
CA CYS A 134 -1.25 -7.09 0.93
C CYS A 134 0.26 -6.89 0.87
N LEU A 135 0.70 -5.63 0.76
CA LEU A 135 2.08 -5.23 1.03
C LEU A 135 2.12 -4.46 2.36
N THR A 136 3.20 -4.61 3.11
CA THR A 136 3.35 -3.99 4.44
C THR A 136 3.53 -2.47 4.42
N ALA A 137 3.54 -1.84 3.24
CA ALA A 137 3.75 -0.42 2.98
C ALA A 137 5.15 0.10 3.33
N CYS A 138 5.32 1.41 3.11
CA CYS A 138 6.53 2.19 3.34
C CYS A 138 6.84 2.34 4.84
N MET A 139 7.78 3.21 5.21
CA MET A 139 8.07 3.54 6.64
C MET A 139 6.82 3.98 7.44
N GLY A 140 5.76 4.43 6.76
CA GLY A 140 4.47 4.75 7.34
C GLY A 140 3.63 3.54 7.75
N GLY A 141 3.97 2.31 7.37
CA GLY A 141 3.23 1.10 7.71
C GLY A 141 3.34 0.66 9.17
N GLU A 142 2.37 -0.10 9.68
CA GLU A 142 2.37 -0.53 11.11
C GLU A 142 3.62 -1.35 11.46
N ILE A 143 3.98 -2.32 10.62
CA ILE A 143 5.13 -3.20 10.83
C ILE A 143 6.46 -2.43 10.65
N PRO A 144 6.67 -1.67 9.55
CA PRO A 144 7.80 -0.77 9.40
C PRO A 144 8.05 0.17 10.59
N GLN A 145 7.00 0.78 11.13
CA GLN A 145 7.12 1.66 12.31
C GLN A 145 7.64 0.93 13.55
N LEU A 146 7.17 -0.30 13.80
CA LEU A 146 7.65 -1.14 14.92
C LEU A 146 9.13 -1.52 14.74
N ILE A 147 9.54 -1.84 13.51
CA ILE A 147 10.95 -2.10 13.17
C ILE A 147 11.80 -0.86 13.42
N GLY A 148 11.34 0.31 12.97
CA GLY A 148 12.03 1.59 13.18
C GLY A 148 12.26 1.90 14.66
N LYS A 149 11.28 1.60 15.52
CA LYS A 149 11.35 1.71 16.99
C LYS A 149 12.18 0.63 17.67
N GLY A 150 12.60 -0.41 16.95
CA GLY A 150 13.34 -1.55 17.51
C GLY A 150 12.45 -2.57 18.24
N GLU A 151 11.13 -2.48 18.09
CA GLU A 151 10.15 -3.36 18.74
C GLU A 151 9.99 -4.69 17.98
N ARG A 152 11.08 -5.44 17.85
CA ARG A 152 11.17 -6.63 16.99
C ARG A 152 10.09 -7.68 17.24
N LYS A 153 9.79 -7.97 18.51
CA LYS A 153 8.77 -8.96 18.89
C LYS A 153 7.36 -8.50 18.51
N ALA A 154 7.06 -7.21 18.68
CA ALA A 154 5.77 -6.65 18.28
C ALA A 154 5.61 -6.66 16.75
N ALA A 155 6.66 -6.27 16.02
CA ALA A 155 6.68 -6.34 14.56
C ALA A 155 6.45 -7.78 14.04
N GLU A 156 7.08 -8.76 14.67
CA GLU A 156 6.92 -10.17 14.32
C GLU A 156 5.51 -10.70 14.61
N ASN A 157 4.96 -10.42 15.79
CA ASN A 157 3.60 -10.82 16.12
C ASN A 157 2.60 -10.22 15.13
N LEU A 158 2.76 -8.94 14.78
CA LEU A 158 1.90 -8.27 13.82
C LEU A 158 2.05 -8.85 12.41
N LEU A 159 3.27 -9.14 11.95
CA LEU A 159 3.47 -9.81 10.66
C LEU A 159 2.78 -11.17 10.61
N LEU A 160 2.83 -11.94 11.71
CA LEU A 160 2.17 -13.24 11.80
C LEU A 160 0.64 -13.11 11.80
N GLU A 161 0.08 -12.07 12.42
CA GLU A 161 -1.34 -11.74 12.36
C GLU A 161 -1.79 -11.45 10.92
N TYR A 162 -1.04 -10.61 10.19
CA TYR A 162 -1.28 -10.39 8.76
C TYR A 162 -1.12 -11.69 7.95
N LYS A 163 -0.13 -12.52 8.27
CA LYS A 163 0.13 -13.78 7.57
C LYS A 163 -1.02 -14.78 7.76
N GLU A 164 -1.63 -14.83 8.94
CA GLU A 164 -2.80 -15.67 9.21
C GLU A 164 -3.98 -15.29 8.30
N VAL A 165 -4.16 -13.99 8.06
CA VAL A 165 -5.27 -13.46 7.25
C VAL A 165 -5.01 -13.58 5.75
N PHE A 166 -3.84 -13.13 5.28
CA PHE A 166 -3.53 -13.02 3.86
C PHE A 166 -2.78 -14.25 3.28
N GLY A 167 -2.22 -15.12 4.13
CA GLY A 167 -1.51 -16.31 3.71
C GLY A 167 -0.38 -16.02 2.72
N ASP A 168 -0.44 -16.67 1.55
CA ASP A 168 0.55 -16.52 0.47
C ASP A 168 0.46 -15.20 -0.31
N ASP A 169 -0.60 -14.43 -0.07
CA ASP A 169 -0.86 -13.12 -0.68
C ASP A 169 -0.34 -11.95 0.19
N LEU A 170 0.41 -12.25 1.27
CA LEU A 170 1.17 -11.27 2.05
C LEU A 170 2.61 -11.13 1.54
N TYR A 171 3.04 -9.88 1.35
CA TYR A 171 4.41 -9.53 1.01
C TYR A 171 4.95 -8.47 1.96
N GLY A 172 6.14 -8.68 2.50
CA GLY A 172 6.92 -7.60 3.09
C GLY A 172 7.39 -6.65 1.98
N GLU A 173 7.17 -5.36 2.18
CA GLU A 173 7.56 -4.34 1.23
C GLU A 173 8.96 -3.80 1.57
N LEU A 174 9.82 -3.75 0.56
CA LEU A 174 11.20 -3.31 0.66
C LEU A 174 11.43 -2.13 -0.27
N GLU A 175 11.83 -0.99 0.28
CA GLU A 175 12.15 0.22 -0.46
C GLU A 175 13.59 0.63 -0.17
N PHE A 176 14.34 1.02 -1.20
CA PHE A 176 15.73 1.43 -1.05
C PHE A 176 15.86 2.90 -1.42
N ASN A 177 16.32 3.70 -0.45
CA ASN A 177 16.73 5.08 -0.66
C ASN A 177 17.89 5.42 0.29
N GLU A 178 18.40 6.64 0.22
CA GLU A 178 19.57 7.10 0.98
C GLU A 178 19.27 7.45 2.44
N ILE A 179 18.01 7.36 2.87
CA ILE A 179 17.60 7.69 4.24
C ILE A 179 18.00 6.55 5.17
N GLU A 180 18.83 6.84 6.17
CA GLU A 180 19.31 5.85 7.15
C GLU A 180 18.15 5.11 7.85
N ALA A 181 17.09 5.84 8.21
CA ALA A 181 15.89 5.26 8.80
C ALA A 181 15.20 4.26 7.86
N GLN A 182 15.16 4.55 6.56
CA GLN A 182 14.63 3.62 5.55
C GLN A 182 15.50 2.37 5.50
N GLN A 183 16.82 2.51 5.41
CA GLN A 183 17.72 1.37 5.32
C GLN A 183 17.55 0.43 6.51
N LYS A 184 17.43 0.98 7.73
CA LYS A 184 17.13 0.21 8.95
C LYS A 184 15.82 -0.55 8.83
N VAL A 185 14.76 0.09 8.36
CA VAL A 185 13.43 -0.52 8.19
C VAL A 185 13.48 -1.62 7.12
N THR A 186 14.08 -1.36 5.97
CA THR A 186 14.18 -2.29 4.84
C THR A 186 14.95 -3.55 5.23
N TRP A 187 16.10 -3.41 5.88
CA TRP A 187 16.86 -4.58 6.36
C TRP A 187 16.12 -5.34 7.46
N GLY A 188 15.48 -4.63 8.40
CA GLY A 188 14.67 -5.26 9.42
C GLY A 188 13.47 -6.02 8.84
N MET A 189 12.81 -5.48 7.82
CA MET A 189 11.70 -6.15 7.13
C MET A 189 12.18 -7.37 6.37
N TYR A 190 13.33 -7.29 5.69
CA TYR A 190 13.97 -8.41 5.02
C TYR A 190 14.26 -9.57 5.99
N GLU A 191 14.93 -9.27 7.13
CA GLU A 191 15.23 -10.27 8.17
C GLU A 191 13.94 -10.90 8.71
N LEU A 192 12.93 -10.07 8.97
CA LEU A 192 11.66 -10.52 9.52
C LEU A 192 10.90 -11.44 8.55
N CYS A 193 10.85 -11.09 7.27
CA CYS A 193 10.26 -11.90 6.22
C CYS A 193 10.99 -13.23 6.03
N LYS A 194 12.33 -13.21 6.00
CA LYS A 194 13.16 -14.42 5.88
C LYS A 194 12.94 -15.37 7.04
N LYS A 195 12.94 -14.85 8.28
CA LYS A 195 12.68 -15.64 9.50
C LYS A 195 11.31 -16.33 9.45
N ASN A 196 10.29 -15.59 9.04
CA ASN A 196 8.90 -16.04 9.10
C ASN A 196 8.39 -16.68 7.81
N LYS A 197 9.26 -16.88 6.80
CA LYS A 197 8.91 -17.40 5.47
C LYS A 197 7.73 -16.61 4.86
N VAL A 198 7.83 -15.29 4.89
CA VAL A 198 6.93 -14.36 4.18
C VAL A 198 7.67 -13.90 2.93
N LYS A 199 6.97 -13.81 1.79
CA LYS A 199 7.54 -13.29 0.56
C LYS A 199 7.79 -11.80 0.73
N PHE A 200 8.66 -11.23 -0.09
CA PHE A 200 8.87 -9.78 -0.10
C PHE A 200 8.95 -9.28 -1.53
N VAL A 201 8.68 -7.98 -1.70
CA VAL A 201 8.70 -7.30 -2.98
C VAL A 201 9.45 -5.97 -2.88
N LEU A 202 10.12 -5.61 -3.97
CA LEU A 202 10.79 -4.32 -4.11
C LEU A 202 9.82 -3.32 -4.73
N THR A 203 9.68 -2.16 -4.12
CA THR A 203 8.88 -1.04 -4.62
C THR A 203 9.65 0.27 -4.42
N GLY A 204 9.13 1.34 -4.99
CA GLY A 204 9.78 2.65 -4.99
C GLY A 204 8.96 3.79 -4.40
N ASP A 205 7.74 3.53 -3.91
CA ASP A 205 6.84 4.54 -3.33
C ASP A 205 6.83 5.87 -4.12
N CYS A 206 6.55 5.76 -5.42
CA CYS A 206 6.84 6.83 -6.38
C CYS A 206 5.74 7.89 -6.37
N HIS A 207 6.12 9.16 -6.21
CA HIS A 207 5.20 10.31 -6.16
C HIS A 207 5.29 11.26 -7.36
N TYR A 208 6.31 11.07 -8.20
CA TYR A 208 6.61 11.87 -9.37
C TYR A 208 7.22 11.01 -10.48
N LEU A 209 7.28 11.54 -11.71
CA LEU A 209 7.76 10.81 -12.88
C LEU A 209 9.28 10.70 -12.98
N ASN A 210 10.02 11.78 -12.64
CA ASN A 210 11.49 11.87 -12.70
C ASN A 210 12.02 12.81 -11.62
#